data_AF-A0A7X6A8J6-F1
#
_entry.id   AF-A0A7X6A8J6-F1
#
_cell.length_a   1.000
_cell.length_b   1.000
_cell.length_c   1.000
_cell.angle_alpha   90.00
_cell.angle_beta   90.00
_cell.angle_gamma   90.00
#
_symmetry.space_group_name_H-M   'P 1'
#
loop_
_entity.id
_entity.type
_entity.pdbx_description
1 polymer ?
#
loop_
_entity_poly.entity_id
_entity_poly.type
_entity_poly.pdbx_seq_one_letter_code
_entity_poly.pdbx_strand_id
1 'polypeptide(L)'
;MRAGSILCGLVLLLAVAPIQGAEAVVTFVDGRTLHVASVSVNGDVATLVLQGGSELHVPATRVARYQMSATAVAVAPPVRQKPNDAWTRMAGPYAETIRRAAQRHGVDPVLLTAMAAVESGFDPRAVSHKGAEGLLQLMPETAKRFGVADSFDPDQNIDGGARYLDWLLDRFSGDEQLALAGYNAGEAAVDRYQGVPPYPETEQYVVKVLGRADALRAAQNSAR
;
A
#
# COMPACT_ATOMS: atom_id res chain seq x y z
N MET A 1 -23.29 23.39 69.23
CA MET A 1 -23.31 23.45 67.75
C MET A 1 -21.89 23.69 67.26
N ARG A 2 -21.11 22.61 67.09
CA ARG A 2 -19.74 22.59 66.57
C ARG A 2 -19.49 21.20 65.97
N ALA A 3 -18.76 21.21 64.85
CA ALA A 3 -17.83 20.21 64.30
C ALA A 3 -17.89 18.79 64.89
N GLY A 4 -17.94 17.71 64.11
CA GLY A 4 -17.36 17.50 62.79
C GLY A 4 -16.72 16.11 62.84
N SER A 5 -17.46 15.10 62.39
CA SER A 5 -16.97 13.72 62.35
C SER A 5 -16.04 13.57 61.16
N ILE A 6 -14.74 13.45 61.44
CA ILE A 6 -13.72 13.06 60.48
C ILE A 6 -13.90 11.56 60.24
N LEU A 7 -14.46 11.19 59.09
CA LEU A 7 -14.36 9.83 58.58
C LEU A 7 -13.26 9.83 57.52
N CYS A 8 -12.15 9.17 57.85
CA CYS A 8 -11.02 8.89 56.99
C CYS A 8 -11.49 8.45 55.60
N GLY A 9 -11.18 9.28 54.60
CA GLY A 9 -11.33 8.91 53.20
C GLY A 9 -10.38 7.77 52.87
N LEU A 10 -10.94 6.59 52.59
CA LEU A 10 -10.26 5.60 51.77
C LEU A 10 -10.22 6.19 50.35
N VAL A 11 -9.12 6.85 50.01
CA VAL A 11 -8.83 7.23 48.63
C VAL A 11 -8.53 5.93 47.90
N LEU A 12 -9.57 5.31 47.35
CA LEU A 12 -9.38 4.31 46.30
C LEU A 12 -8.94 5.09 45.07
N LEU A 13 -7.63 5.29 44.96
CA LEU A 13 -6.95 5.72 43.74
C LEU A 13 -7.14 4.59 42.73
N LEU A 14 -8.32 4.54 42.11
CA LEU A 14 -8.46 3.91 40.80
C LEU A 14 -7.66 4.81 39.87
N ALA A 15 -6.37 4.51 39.76
CA ALA A 15 -5.60 4.85 38.58
C ALA A 15 -6.36 4.22 37.42
N VAL A 16 -7.26 4.99 36.79
CA VAL A 16 -7.72 4.67 35.46
C VAL A 16 -6.49 4.86 34.61
N ALA A 17 -5.75 3.77 34.42
CA ALA A 17 -4.68 3.72 33.45
C ALA A 17 -5.26 4.32 32.16
N PRO A 18 -4.54 5.24 31.48
CA PRO A 18 -5.00 5.72 30.20
C PRO A 18 -5.25 4.48 29.34
N ILE A 19 -6.50 4.28 28.93
CA ILE A 19 -6.85 3.21 28.02
C ILE A 19 -6.06 3.52 26.76
N GLN A 20 -4.94 2.81 26.57
CA GLN A 20 -4.13 2.97 25.38
C GLN A 20 -4.99 2.62 24.16
N GLY A 21 -5.09 3.54 23.20
CA GLY A 21 -5.41 3.21 21.81
C GLY A 21 -6.83 3.49 21.30
N ALA A 22 -7.66 4.27 21.98
CA ALA A 22 -9.01 4.60 21.46
C ALA A 22 -9.07 6.02 20.87
N GLU A 23 -8.41 6.27 19.74
CA GLU A 23 -8.60 7.52 19.01
C GLU A 23 -10.06 7.62 18.51
N ALA A 24 -10.59 8.81 18.25
CA ALA A 24 -11.92 8.97 17.67
C ALA A 24 -11.94 10.16 16.70
N VAL A 25 -12.72 10.03 15.63
CA VAL A 25 -13.05 11.15 14.75
C VAL A 25 -14.47 11.59 15.04
N VAL A 26 -14.62 12.87 15.39
CA VAL A 26 -15.91 13.51 15.65
C VAL A 26 -16.25 14.39 14.46
N THR A 27 -17.43 14.20 13.88
CA THR A 27 -18.00 15.08 12.85
C THR A 27 -19.05 15.96 13.49
N PHE A 28 -18.93 17.27 13.31
CA PHE A 28 -19.90 18.25 13.79
C PHE A 28 -21.01 18.47 12.77
N VAL A 29 -22.14 18.99 13.22
CA VAL A 29 -23.33 19.29 12.38
C VAL A 29 -23.07 20.30 11.27
N ASP A 30 -22.02 21.11 11.39
CA ASP A 30 -21.56 22.05 10.36
C ASP A 30 -20.59 21.41 9.34
N GLY A 31 -20.37 20.11 9.44
CA GLY A 31 -19.51 19.32 8.54
C GLY A 31 -18.03 19.30 8.93
N ARG A 32 -17.60 20.03 9.97
CA ARG A 32 -16.20 19.99 10.43
C ARG A 32 -15.89 18.67 11.12
N THR A 33 -14.62 18.23 11.03
CA THR A 33 -14.13 17.02 11.70
C THR A 33 -13.04 17.36 12.71
N LEU A 34 -12.96 16.58 13.79
CA LEU A 34 -11.92 16.70 14.82
C LEU A 34 -11.45 15.32 15.27
N HIS A 35 -10.13 15.12 15.26
CA HIS A 35 -9.48 13.94 15.83
C HIS A 35 -9.24 14.14 17.32
N VAL A 36 -9.73 13.21 18.13
CA VAL A 36 -9.70 13.28 19.59
C VAL A 36 -9.20 11.96 20.15
N ALA A 37 -8.53 11.99 21.29
CA ALA A 37 -8.05 10.83 22.02
C ALA A 37 -9.16 10.02 22.68
N SER A 38 -10.35 10.60 22.90
CA SER A 38 -11.58 9.86 23.20
C SER A 38 -12.80 10.79 23.11
N VAL A 39 -13.99 10.21 23.03
CA VAL A 39 -15.27 10.93 23.17
C VAL A 39 -16.23 10.16 24.07
N SER A 40 -16.88 10.88 24.98
CA SER A 40 -17.95 10.37 25.82
C SER A 40 -19.14 11.32 25.75
N VAL A 41 -20.36 10.78 25.65
CA VAL A 41 -21.60 11.58 25.64
C VAL A 41 -22.39 11.24 26.88
N ASN A 42 -22.67 12.27 27.71
CA ASN A 42 -23.45 12.13 28.92
C ASN A 42 -24.63 13.12 28.87
N GLY A 43 -25.81 12.61 28.51
CA GLY A 43 -26.99 13.44 28.26
C GLY A 43 -26.75 14.45 27.13
N ASP A 44 -26.92 15.74 27.44
CA ASP A 44 -26.86 16.83 26.47
C ASP A 44 -25.44 17.33 26.16
N VAL A 45 -24.40 16.72 26.75
CA VAL A 45 -23.00 17.17 26.60
C VAL A 45 -22.12 16.03 26.12
N ALA A 46 -21.33 16.31 25.07
CA ALA A 46 -20.23 15.48 24.62
C ALA A 46 -18.90 16.03 25.16
N THR A 47 -18.14 15.18 25.83
CA THR A 47 -16.78 15.45 26.31
C THR A 47 -15.79 14.84 25.33
N LEU A 48 -14.95 15.68 24.72
CA LEU A 48 -13.93 15.28 23.77
C LEU A 48 -12.55 15.46 24.40
N VAL A 49 -11.77 14.39 24.53
CA VAL A 49 -10.39 14.50 25.05
C VAL A 49 -9.46 14.70 23.85
N LEU A 50 -8.75 15.82 23.78
CA LEU A 50 -7.79 16.10 22.71
C LEU A 50 -6.51 15.26 22.88
N GLN A 51 -5.71 15.14 21.82
CA GLN A 51 -4.47 14.36 21.82
C GLN A 51 -3.44 14.79 22.88
N GLY A 52 -3.52 16.05 23.36
CA GLY A 52 -2.69 16.56 24.47
C GLY A 52 -3.28 16.33 25.86
N GLY A 53 -4.39 15.60 25.99
CA GLY A 53 -5.06 15.30 27.26
C GLY A 53 -6.08 16.35 27.72
N SER A 54 -6.16 17.51 27.05
CA SER A 54 -7.14 18.55 27.37
C SER A 54 -8.55 18.13 27.00
N GLU A 55 -9.54 18.44 27.84
CA GLU A 55 -10.95 18.19 27.56
C GLU A 55 -11.62 19.38 26.87
N LEU A 56 -12.46 19.10 25.89
CA LEU A 56 -13.34 20.04 25.22
C LEU A 56 -14.79 19.58 25.39
N HIS A 57 -15.61 20.40 26.04
CA HIS A 57 -17.02 20.10 26.27
C HIS A 57 -17.88 20.82 25.24
N VAL A 58 -18.68 20.07 24.49
CA VAL A 58 -19.58 20.61 23.46
C VAL A 58 -20.99 20.09 23.70
N PRO A 59 -22.05 20.85 23.37
CA PRO A 59 -23.40 20.31 23.36
C PRO A 59 -23.48 19.09 22.43
N ALA A 60 -24.10 18.01 22.89
CA ALA A 60 -24.27 16.77 22.12
C ALA A 60 -24.98 17.03 20.78
N THR A 61 -25.87 18.03 20.74
CA THR A 61 -26.57 18.51 19.54
C THR A 61 -25.63 19.04 18.44
N ARG A 62 -24.37 19.36 18.77
CA ARG A 62 -23.37 19.77 17.77
C ARG A 62 -22.60 18.60 17.17
N VAL A 63 -22.68 17.40 17.74
CA VAL A 63 -22.02 16.21 17.24
C VAL A 63 -22.96 15.47 16.31
N ALA A 64 -22.65 15.44 15.01
CA ALA A 64 -23.43 14.73 14.01
C ALA A 64 -23.14 13.22 14.03
N ARG A 65 -21.85 12.85 14.16
CA ARG A 65 -21.42 11.47 14.44
C ARG A 65 -20.08 11.47 15.15
N TYR A 66 -19.78 10.37 15.83
CA TYR A 66 -18.42 10.06 16.24
C TYR A 66 -18.12 8.60 15.94
N GLN A 67 -16.87 8.33 15.56
CA GLN A 67 -16.39 6.97 15.28
C GLN A 67 -15.13 6.73 16.09
N MET A 68 -15.15 5.70 16.94
CA MET A 68 -13.94 5.22 17.61
C MET A 68 -13.01 4.65 16.55
N SER A 69 -11.88 5.30 16.38
CA SER A 69 -10.67 4.73 15.81
C SER A 69 -10.07 3.81 16.88
N ALA A 70 -10.53 2.56 16.90
CA ALA A 70 -9.61 1.52 17.33
C ALA A 70 -8.38 1.70 16.45
N THR A 71 -7.19 1.88 17.04
CA THR A 71 -5.94 1.73 16.30
C THR A 71 -5.80 0.25 15.92
N ALA A 72 -6.68 -0.22 15.05
CA ALA A 72 -6.32 -1.17 14.05
C ALA A 72 -5.39 -0.37 13.13
N VAL A 73 -4.08 -0.64 13.23
CA VAL A 73 -3.32 -0.79 11.99
C VAL A 73 -4.23 -1.64 11.12
N ALA A 74 -4.84 -1.05 10.11
CA ALA A 74 -5.64 -1.78 9.14
C ALA A 74 -4.67 -2.62 8.31
N VAL A 75 -4.07 -3.64 8.91
CA VAL A 75 -4.05 -4.94 8.29
C VAL A 75 -5.52 -5.29 8.21
N ALA A 76 -6.16 -4.87 7.10
CA ALA A 76 -7.43 -5.45 6.71
C ALA A 76 -7.28 -6.96 6.94
N PRO A 77 -8.28 -7.67 7.53
CA PRO A 77 -8.23 -9.12 7.52
C PRO A 77 -7.86 -9.50 6.09
N PRO A 78 -6.92 -10.44 5.83
CA PRO A 78 -6.63 -10.81 4.47
C PRO A 78 -8.01 -11.12 3.91
N VAL A 79 -8.47 -10.27 2.99
CA VAL A 79 -9.59 -10.62 2.16
C VAL A 79 -9.13 -11.98 1.71
N ARG A 80 -9.86 -13.04 2.08
CA ARG A 80 -9.69 -14.33 1.40
C ARG A 80 -10.12 -14.01 -0.03
N GLN A 81 -9.26 -13.33 -0.77
CA GLN A 81 -9.23 -13.31 -2.20
C GLN A 81 -9.08 -14.79 -2.46
N LYS A 82 -10.17 -15.40 -2.91
CA LYS A 82 -10.08 -16.74 -3.48
C LYS A 82 -8.86 -16.68 -4.41
N PRO A 83 -7.90 -17.61 -4.37
CA PRO A 83 -6.71 -17.65 -5.23
C PRO A 83 -7.00 -17.75 -6.74
N ASN A 84 -8.13 -17.21 -7.20
CA ASN A 84 -8.82 -17.54 -8.43
C ASN A 84 -9.02 -16.31 -9.33
N ASP A 85 -8.35 -15.18 -9.03
CA ASP A 85 -8.13 -14.13 -10.02
C ASP A 85 -7.05 -14.58 -11.01
N ALA A 86 -7.20 -14.15 -12.27
CA ALA A 86 -6.42 -14.68 -13.39
C ALA A 86 -4.90 -14.46 -13.23
N TRP A 87 -4.50 -13.35 -12.61
CA TRP A 87 -3.09 -13.02 -12.38
C TRP A 87 -2.47 -13.92 -11.30
N THR A 88 -3.18 -14.23 -10.20
CA THR A 88 -2.68 -15.17 -9.17
C THR A 88 -2.47 -16.56 -9.75
N ARG A 89 -3.38 -17.04 -10.62
CA ARG A 89 -3.19 -18.33 -11.33
C ARG A 89 -1.98 -18.31 -12.24
N MET A 90 -1.75 -17.20 -12.95
CA MET A 90 -0.59 -17.04 -13.84
C MET A 90 0.73 -16.95 -13.07
N ALA A 91 0.76 -16.19 -11.98
CA ALA A 91 1.92 -16.03 -11.12
C ALA A 91 2.28 -17.33 -10.36
N GLY A 92 1.32 -18.23 -10.17
CA GLY A 92 1.52 -19.53 -9.55
C GLY A 92 2.17 -19.40 -8.16
N PRO A 93 3.36 -20.00 -7.94
CA PRO A 93 4.04 -19.95 -6.65
C PRO A 93 4.46 -18.52 -6.24
N TYR A 94 4.62 -17.60 -7.20
CA TYR A 94 5.08 -16.24 -6.95
C TYR A 94 3.95 -15.25 -6.63
N ALA A 95 2.69 -15.68 -6.68
CA ALA A 95 1.54 -14.78 -6.52
C ALA A 95 1.54 -14.01 -5.20
N GLU A 96 1.91 -14.67 -4.10
CA GLU A 96 1.97 -14.06 -2.78
C GLU A 96 3.15 -13.09 -2.66
N THR A 97 4.30 -13.43 -3.24
CA THR A 97 5.45 -12.52 -3.32
C THR A 97 5.13 -11.26 -4.15
N ILE A 98 4.52 -11.44 -5.34
CA ILE A 98 4.05 -10.35 -6.19
C ILE A 98 3.04 -9.47 -5.44
N ARG A 99 2.08 -10.09 -4.74
CA ARG A 99 1.07 -9.35 -3.94
C ARG A 99 1.74 -8.45 -2.91
N ARG A 100 2.69 -8.98 -2.14
CA ARG A 100 3.40 -8.23 -1.09
C ARG A 100 4.24 -7.10 -1.68
N ALA A 101 4.99 -7.37 -2.74
CA ALA A 101 5.81 -6.35 -3.41
C ALA A 101 4.94 -5.24 -4.01
N ALA A 102 3.88 -5.62 -4.72
CA ALA A 102 2.92 -4.68 -5.30
C ALA A 102 2.27 -3.78 -4.22
N GLN A 103 1.82 -4.37 -3.11
CA GLN A 103 1.26 -3.62 -2.00
C GLN A 103 2.29 -2.67 -1.34
N ARG A 104 3.54 -3.11 -1.20
CA ARG A 104 4.61 -2.33 -0.55
C ARG A 104 4.99 -1.10 -1.36
N HIS A 105 5.06 -1.24 -2.68
CA HIS A 105 5.53 -0.19 -3.60
C HIS A 105 4.40 0.48 -4.38
N GLY A 106 3.13 0.21 -4.05
CA GLY A 106 1.99 0.90 -4.67
C GLY A 106 1.78 0.60 -6.16
N VAL A 107 2.34 -0.49 -6.70
CA VAL A 107 2.20 -0.87 -8.11
C VAL A 107 1.08 -1.88 -8.34
N ASP A 108 0.55 -1.97 -9.55
CA ASP A 108 -0.48 -2.94 -9.92
C ASP A 108 0.11 -4.38 -9.94
N PRO A 109 -0.37 -5.33 -9.09
CA PRO A 109 0.10 -6.71 -9.12
C PRO A 109 -0.17 -7.41 -10.48
N VAL A 110 -1.17 -6.96 -11.24
CA VAL A 110 -1.46 -7.50 -12.58
C VAL A 110 -0.38 -7.09 -13.57
N LEU A 111 0.05 -5.82 -13.55
CA LEU A 111 1.14 -5.31 -14.38
C LEU A 111 2.45 -6.02 -14.05
N LEU A 112 2.78 -6.14 -12.75
CA LEU A 112 4.00 -6.82 -12.29
C LEU A 112 4.02 -8.31 -12.69
N THR A 113 2.86 -8.98 -12.62
CA THR A 113 2.69 -10.36 -13.11
C THR A 113 2.90 -10.44 -14.63
N ALA A 114 2.36 -9.49 -15.39
CA ALA A 114 2.53 -9.44 -16.84
C ALA A 114 4.00 -9.23 -17.24
N MET A 115 4.72 -8.37 -16.52
CA MET A 115 6.15 -8.17 -16.70
C MET A 115 6.93 -9.46 -16.43
N ALA A 116 6.77 -10.10 -15.27
CA ALA A 116 7.48 -11.34 -14.95
C ALA A 116 7.22 -12.45 -16.00
N ALA A 117 6.01 -12.51 -16.54
CA ALA A 117 5.66 -13.45 -17.59
C ALA A 117 6.35 -13.15 -18.93
N VAL A 118 6.58 -11.88 -19.27
CA VAL A 118 7.27 -11.46 -20.51
C VAL A 118 8.79 -11.53 -20.37
N GLU A 119 9.31 -11.17 -19.21
CA GLU A 119 10.75 -11.11 -18.92
C GLU A 119 11.40 -12.48 -18.86
N SER A 120 10.82 -13.39 -18.06
CA SER A 120 11.43 -14.69 -17.78
C SER A 120 10.50 -15.87 -18.03
N GLY A 121 9.20 -15.63 -18.27
CA GLY A 121 8.21 -16.70 -18.23
C GLY A 121 8.12 -17.37 -16.85
N PHE A 122 8.48 -16.63 -15.79
CA PHE A 122 8.61 -17.10 -14.41
C PHE A 122 9.76 -18.09 -14.14
N ASP A 123 10.83 -18.07 -14.94
CA ASP A 123 12.08 -18.76 -14.62
C ASP A 123 12.95 -17.89 -13.68
N PRO A 124 13.12 -18.26 -12.39
CA PRO A 124 13.90 -17.47 -11.44
C PRO A 124 15.40 -17.52 -11.70
N ARG A 125 15.86 -18.42 -12.59
CA ARG A 125 17.27 -18.57 -12.98
C ARG A 125 17.56 -18.02 -14.38
N ALA A 126 16.60 -17.32 -14.98
CA ALA A 126 16.77 -16.73 -16.31
C ALA A 126 17.93 -15.72 -16.32
N VAL A 127 18.76 -15.81 -17.36
CA VAL A 127 19.84 -14.86 -17.65
C VAL A 127 19.77 -14.48 -19.12
N SER A 128 19.63 -13.19 -19.43
CA SER A 128 19.66 -12.72 -20.81
C SER A 128 21.09 -12.64 -21.36
N HIS A 129 21.21 -12.55 -22.68
CA HIS A 129 22.49 -12.31 -23.36
C HIS A 129 23.16 -10.99 -22.93
N LYS A 130 22.38 -10.02 -22.43
CA LYS A 130 22.87 -8.72 -21.93
C LYS A 130 23.23 -8.77 -20.44
N GLY A 131 22.96 -9.88 -19.75
CA GLY A 131 23.24 -10.06 -18.33
C GLY A 131 22.09 -9.68 -17.39
N ALA A 132 20.87 -9.55 -17.90
CA ALA A 132 19.69 -9.34 -17.07
C ALA A 132 19.31 -10.63 -16.35
N GLU A 133 18.93 -10.57 -15.07
CA GLU A 133 18.81 -11.74 -14.19
C GLU A 133 17.46 -11.87 -13.49
N GLY A 134 17.02 -13.13 -13.34
CA GLY A 134 15.88 -13.51 -12.51
C GLY A 134 14.52 -13.20 -13.13
N LEU A 135 13.49 -13.21 -12.29
CA LEU A 135 12.08 -13.18 -12.70
C LEU A 135 11.68 -11.91 -13.48
N LEU A 136 12.19 -10.77 -13.04
CA LEU A 136 11.96 -9.45 -13.65
C LEU A 136 13.18 -8.94 -14.44
N GLN A 137 14.14 -9.82 -14.74
CA GLN A 137 15.29 -9.53 -15.61
C GLN A 137 15.96 -8.18 -15.26
N LEU A 138 16.37 -8.04 -14.02
CA LEU A 138 17.08 -6.85 -13.58
C LEU A 138 18.52 -6.90 -14.11
N MET A 139 18.97 -5.82 -14.73
CA MET A 139 20.41 -5.63 -14.98
C MET A 139 21.16 -5.52 -13.64
N PRO A 140 22.42 -5.97 -13.52
CA PRO A 140 23.14 -5.97 -12.24
C PRO A 140 23.24 -4.58 -11.58
N GLU A 141 23.42 -3.53 -12.38
CA GLU A 141 23.45 -2.15 -11.89
C GLU A 141 22.08 -1.71 -11.35
N THR A 142 21.00 -2.11 -12.02
CA THR A 142 19.62 -1.86 -11.58
C THR A 142 19.31 -2.64 -10.30
N ALA A 143 19.65 -3.92 -10.25
CA ALA A 143 19.51 -4.76 -9.06
C ALA A 143 20.17 -4.11 -7.85
N LYS A 144 21.43 -3.68 -8.00
CA LYS A 144 22.16 -2.94 -6.96
C LYS A 144 21.47 -1.64 -6.55
N ARG A 145 21.03 -0.83 -7.53
CA ARG A 145 20.37 0.46 -7.28
C ARG A 145 19.08 0.29 -6.47
N PHE A 146 18.35 -0.81 -6.69
CA PHE A 146 17.06 -1.07 -6.04
C PHE A 146 17.11 -2.07 -4.88
N GLY A 147 18.31 -2.44 -4.43
CA GLY A 147 18.51 -3.17 -3.17
C GLY A 147 18.41 -4.70 -3.29
N VAL A 148 18.61 -5.23 -4.49
CA VAL A 148 18.67 -6.68 -4.75
C VAL A 148 20.11 -7.16 -4.57
N ALA A 149 20.34 -8.03 -3.59
CA ALA A 149 21.66 -8.60 -3.34
C ALA A 149 21.85 -9.93 -4.10
N ASP A 150 20.77 -10.69 -4.28
CA ASP A 150 20.73 -11.91 -5.10
C ASP A 150 19.57 -11.82 -6.10
N SER A 151 19.90 -11.62 -7.38
CA SER A 151 18.90 -11.53 -8.46
C SER A 151 18.17 -12.85 -8.72
N PHE A 152 18.70 -13.99 -8.27
CA PHE A 152 18.08 -15.29 -8.44
C PHE A 152 17.17 -15.67 -7.26
N ASP A 153 17.18 -14.89 -6.18
CA ASP A 153 16.21 -14.99 -5.10
C ASP A 153 14.88 -14.34 -5.54
N PRO A 154 13.77 -15.10 -5.65
CA PRO A 154 12.51 -14.56 -6.15
C PRO A 154 11.94 -13.40 -5.32
N ASP A 155 12.09 -13.44 -4.00
CA ASP A 155 11.55 -12.42 -3.12
C ASP A 155 12.30 -11.10 -3.32
N GLN A 156 13.64 -11.14 -3.39
CA GLN A 156 14.45 -9.97 -3.68
C GLN A 156 14.24 -9.43 -5.09
N ASN A 157 14.24 -10.30 -6.11
CA ASN A 157 14.11 -9.89 -7.50
C ASN A 157 12.75 -9.23 -7.77
N ILE A 158 11.66 -9.81 -7.26
CA ILE A 158 10.31 -9.25 -7.39
C ILE A 158 10.19 -7.93 -6.62
N ASP A 159 10.71 -7.86 -5.39
CA ASP A 159 10.65 -6.62 -4.59
C ASP A 159 11.44 -5.48 -5.23
N GLY A 160 12.68 -5.75 -5.67
CA GLY A 160 13.51 -4.77 -6.34
C GLY A 160 12.95 -4.33 -7.69
N GLY A 161 12.38 -5.26 -8.47
CA GLY A 161 11.75 -4.92 -9.73
C GLY A 161 10.43 -4.15 -9.56
N ALA A 162 9.64 -4.44 -8.53
CA ALA A 162 8.47 -3.63 -8.18
C ALA A 162 8.87 -2.20 -7.75
N ARG A 163 9.93 -2.07 -6.95
CA ARG A 163 10.48 -0.77 -6.55
C ARG A 163 11.02 0.03 -7.73
N TYR A 164 11.66 -0.64 -8.70
CA TYR A 164 12.11 0.02 -9.92
C TYR A 164 10.93 0.49 -10.77
N LEU A 165 9.89 -0.34 -10.91
CA LEU A 165 8.66 0.03 -11.62
C LEU A 165 7.96 1.23 -10.97
N ASP A 166 7.83 1.25 -9.65
CA ASP A 166 7.29 2.39 -8.89
C ASP A 166 8.06 3.68 -9.20
N TRP A 167 9.39 3.63 -9.09
CA TRP A 167 10.24 4.79 -9.42
C TRP A 167 10.05 5.30 -10.86
N LEU A 168 9.86 4.39 -11.82
CA LEU A 168 9.58 4.75 -13.21
C LEU A 168 8.19 5.35 -13.39
N LEU A 169 7.17 4.80 -12.73
CA LEU A 169 5.82 5.34 -12.75
C LEU A 169 5.80 6.75 -12.18
N ASP A 170 6.46 6.99 -11.05
CA ASP A 170 6.61 8.33 -10.48
C ASP A 170 7.32 9.29 -11.45
N ARG A 171 8.42 8.84 -12.07
CA ARG A 171 9.16 9.63 -13.05
C ARG A 171 8.30 10.03 -14.26
N PHE A 172 7.44 9.13 -14.72
CA PHE A 172 6.62 9.32 -15.91
C PHE A 172 5.14 9.61 -15.57
N SER A 173 4.88 10.17 -14.38
CA SER A 173 3.55 10.66 -13.98
C SER A 173 2.42 9.61 -14.07
N GLY A 174 2.75 8.35 -13.79
CA GLY A 174 1.83 7.21 -13.82
C GLY A 174 1.58 6.63 -15.21
N ASP A 175 2.30 7.09 -16.24
CA ASP A 175 2.18 6.53 -17.59
C ASP A 175 2.83 5.14 -17.68
N GLU A 176 2.00 4.08 -17.69
CA GLU A 176 2.46 2.69 -17.79
C GLU A 176 3.28 2.43 -19.08
N GLN A 177 2.96 3.09 -20.21
CA GLN A 177 3.70 2.89 -21.46
C GLN A 177 5.13 3.41 -21.34
N LEU A 178 5.29 4.62 -20.81
CA LEU A 178 6.60 5.24 -20.62
C LEU A 178 7.40 4.56 -19.51
N ALA A 179 6.74 4.12 -18.43
CA ALA A 179 7.40 3.35 -17.38
C ALA A 179 7.94 2.02 -17.91
N LEU A 180 7.15 1.25 -18.67
CA LEU A 180 7.60 -0.01 -19.28
C LEU A 180 8.72 0.22 -20.31
N ALA A 181 8.62 1.29 -21.10
CA ALA A 181 9.69 1.67 -22.01
C ALA A 181 10.99 1.99 -21.26
N GLY A 182 10.91 2.72 -20.14
CA GLY A 182 12.04 3.01 -19.28
C GLY A 182 12.60 1.77 -18.57
N TYR A 183 11.74 0.81 -18.22
CA TYR A 183 12.16 -0.46 -17.62
C TYR A 183 13.07 -1.23 -18.58
N ASN A 184 12.68 -1.32 -19.85
CA ASN A 184 13.39 -2.10 -20.87
C ASN A 184 14.58 -1.35 -21.51
N ALA A 185 14.43 -0.06 -21.82
CA ALA A 185 15.43 0.73 -22.55
C ALA A 185 16.27 1.66 -21.66
N GLY A 186 15.91 1.78 -20.38
CA GLY A 186 16.43 2.79 -19.47
C GLY A 186 15.65 4.11 -19.59
N GLU A 187 15.48 4.80 -18.45
CA GLU A 187 14.76 6.07 -18.35
C GLU A 187 15.34 7.16 -19.25
N ALA A 188 16.66 7.15 -19.45
CA ALA A 188 17.37 8.17 -20.22
C ALA A 188 17.04 8.08 -21.71
N ALA A 189 16.67 6.89 -22.20
CA ALA A 189 16.18 6.73 -23.57
C ALA A 189 14.81 7.39 -23.70
N VAL A 190 13.90 7.14 -22.77
CA VAL A 190 12.57 7.77 -22.75
C VAL A 190 12.69 9.29 -22.66
N ASP A 191 13.57 9.80 -21.79
CA ASP A 191 13.86 11.24 -21.69
C ASP A 191 14.41 11.80 -23.00
N ARG A 192 15.29 11.08 -23.69
CA ARG A 192 15.88 11.57 -24.96
C ARG A 192 14.85 11.65 -26.07
N TYR A 193 13.99 10.63 -26.17
CA TYR A 193 12.99 10.54 -27.24
C TYR A 193 11.67 11.23 -26.89
N GLN A 194 11.49 11.68 -25.64
CA GLN A 194 10.25 12.28 -25.14
C GLN A 194 9.03 11.38 -25.39
N GLY A 195 9.23 10.08 -25.20
CA GLY A 195 8.26 9.03 -25.54
C GLY A 195 8.90 7.64 -25.53
N VAL A 196 8.14 6.64 -25.98
CA VAL A 196 8.69 5.30 -26.21
C VAL A 196 9.81 5.41 -27.26
N PRO A 197 11.06 5.01 -26.95
CA PRO A 197 12.15 5.08 -27.91
C PRO A 197 11.85 4.13 -29.08
N PRO A 198 12.23 4.50 -30.33
CA PRO A 198 11.97 3.70 -31.53
C PRO A 198 12.94 2.52 -31.63
N TYR A 199 13.05 1.76 -30.55
CA TYR A 199 13.80 0.52 -30.47
C TYR A 199 12.80 -0.62 -30.66
N PRO A 200 12.92 -1.45 -31.71
CA PRO A 200 11.94 -2.50 -31.99
C PRO A 200 11.73 -3.46 -30.81
N GLU A 201 12.78 -3.73 -30.03
CA GLU A 201 12.71 -4.54 -28.81
C GLU A 201 11.79 -3.89 -27.75
N THR A 202 11.96 -2.59 -27.51
CA THR A 202 11.22 -1.83 -26.51
C THR A 202 9.75 -1.63 -26.90
N GLU A 203 9.49 -1.28 -28.16
CA GLU A 203 8.10 -1.16 -28.65
C GLU A 203 7.35 -2.49 -28.51
N GLN A 204 8.00 -3.60 -28.89
CA GLN A 204 7.42 -4.94 -28.74
C GLN A 204 7.23 -5.31 -27.27
N TYR A 205 8.18 -4.95 -26.41
CA TYR A 205 8.09 -5.20 -24.98
C TYR A 205 6.85 -4.52 -24.37
N VAL A 206 6.67 -3.22 -24.61
CA VAL A 206 5.53 -2.44 -24.11
C VAL A 206 4.20 -3.06 -24.57
N VAL A 207 4.08 -3.38 -25.86
CA VAL A 207 2.87 -4.01 -26.41
C VAL A 207 2.59 -5.37 -25.77
N LYS A 208 3.62 -6.21 -25.59
CA LYS A 208 3.46 -7.54 -24.99
C LYS A 208 3.01 -7.47 -23.54
N VAL A 209 3.63 -6.60 -22.74
CA VAL A 209 3.30 -6.48 -21.31
C VAL A 209 1.90 -5.92 -21.14
N LEU A 210 1.55 -4.82 -21.81
CA LEU A 210 0.21 -4.21 -21.68
C LEU A 210 -0.88 -5.13 -22.21
N GLY A 211 -0.68 -5.76 -23.37
CA GLY A 211 -1.66 -6.73 -23.90
C GLY A 211 -1.90 -7.90 -22.94
N ARG A 212 -0.87 -8.33 -22.22
CA ARG A 212 -1.00 -9.39 -21.20
C ARG A 212 -1.69 -8.88 -19.93
N ALA A 213 -1.35 -7.67 -19.47
CA ALA A 213 -2.01 -7.03 -18.33
C ALA A 213 -3.51 -6.83 -18.60
N ASP A 214 -3.88 -6.34 -19.79
CA ASP A 214 -5.26 -6.12 -20.18
C ASP A 214 -6.05 -7.42 -20.27
N ALA A 215 -5.45 -8.49 -20.81
CA ALA A 215 -6.08 -9.82 -20.82
C ALA A 215 -6.33 -10.34 -19.39
N LEU A 216 -5.38 -10.12 -18.47
CA LEU A 216 -5.52 -10.48 -17.06
C LEU A 216 -6.60 -9.64 -16.35
N ARG A 217 -6.66 -8.33 -16.60
CA ARG A 217 -7.68 -7.41 -16.07
C ARG A 217 -9.07 -7.77 -16.59
N ALA A 218 -9.21 -8.07 -17.89
CA ALA A 218 -10.46 -8.51 -18.50
C ALA A 218 -10.96 -9.83 -17.88
N ALA A 219 -10.07 -10.81 -17.70
CA ALA A 219 -10.43 -12.08 -17.08
C ALA A 219 -10.86 -11.96 -15.61
N GLN A 220 -10.41 -10.92 -14.89
CA GLN A 220 -10.87 -10.63 -13.52
C GLN A 220 -12.29 -10.06 -13.50
N ASN A 221 -12.61 -9.18 -14.45
CA ASN A 221 -13.92 -8.54 -14.54
C ASN A 221 -15.00 -9.54 -14.94
N SER A 222 -14.69 -10.51 -15.81
CA SER A 222 -15.64 -11.57 -16.22
C SER A 222 -15.92 -12.61 -15.12
N ALA A 223 -15.15 -12.62 -14.03
CA ALA A 223 -15.28 -13.57 -12.94
C ALA A 223 -16.05 -13.02 -11.72
N ARG A 224 -16.53 -11.77 -11.80
CA ARG A 224 -17.37 -11.10 -10.79
C ARG A 224 -18.83 -11.11 -11.21
#